data_AF-A0A1J1IFN6-F1
#
_entry.id   AF-A0A1J1IFN6-F1
#
_cell.length_a   1.000
_cell.length_b   1.000
_cell.length_c   1.000
_cell.angle_alpha   90.00
_cell.angle_beta   90.00
_cell.angle_gamma   90.00
#
_symmetry.space_group_name_H-M   'P 1'
#
loop_
_entity.id
_entity.type
_entity.pdbx_description
1 polymer ?
#
loop_
_entity_poly.entity_id
_entity_poly.type
_entity_poly.pdbx_seq_one_letter_code
_entity_poly.pdbx_strand_id
1 'polypeptide(L)'
;MNSYLKETKKLLSEERKPLMVVIGNESVDLDSAVSSLSLAYHLNKVKCKSKIISNENKLENFFVLPIINAKKVELPIKTEVTHWIIKNNIELSNLICRDEINLDDVDKFILVDHHVSVFRDKCWIIDHLIKIQAWQAIVFLKSKKLDLVHHW
;
A
#
# COMPACT_ATOMS: atom_id res chain seq x y z
N MET A 1 10.33 0.62 3.13
CA MET A 1 9.25 1.17 2.27
C MET A 1 9.73 1.42 0.84
N ASN A 2 10.70 2.30 0.57
CA ASN A 2 11.12 2.61 -0.83
C ASN A 2 11.50 1.39 -1.68
N SER A 3 12.28 0.44 -1.14
CA SER A 3 12.64 -0.77 -1.91
C SER A 3 11.39 -1.57 -2.34
N TYR A 4 10.39 -1.70 -1.46
CA TYR A 4 9.10 -2.31 -1.78
C TYR A 4 8.33 -1.50 -2.83
N LEU A 5 8.30 -0.16 -2.71
CA LEU A 5 7.64 0.70 -3.69
C LEU A 5 8.32 0.66 -5.08
N LYS A 6 9.66 0.60 -5.13
CA LYS A 6 10.41 0.41 -6.38
C LYS A 6 10.11 -0.94 -7.01
N GLU A 7 10.01 -2.01 -6.22
CA GLU A 7 9.65 -3.35 -6.69
C GLU A 7 8.22 -3.37 -7.25
N THR A 8 7.24 -2.86 -6.50
CA THR A 8 5.84 -2.75 -6.94
C THR A 8 5.69 -1.92 -8.21
N LYS A 9 6.47 -0.85 -8.36
CA LYS A 9 6.47 -0.03 -9.58
C LYS A 9 7.03 -0.76 -10.80
N LYS A 10 8.05 -1.62 -10.64
CA LYS A 10 8.53 -2.50 -11.72
C LYS A 10 7.46 -3.50 -12.14
N LEU A 11 6.73 -4.05 -11.17
CA LEU A 11 5.68 -5.04 -11.42
C LEU A 11 4.50 -4.49 -12.24
N LEU A 12 4.24 -3.18 -12.21
CA LEU A 12 3.25 -2.55 -13.10
C LEU A 12 3.58 -2.73 -14.59
N SER A 13 4.86 -2.80 -14.93
CA SER A 13 5.30 -2.94 -16.33
C SER A 13 5.29 -4.39 -16.83
N GLU A 14 4.93 -5.36 -15.98
CA GLU A 14 4.94 -6.78 -16.32
C GLU A 14 3.52 -7.28 -16.63
N GLU A 15 3.26 -7.67 -17.88
CA GLU A 15 1.90 -7.88 -18.41
C GLU A 15 1.09 -9.08 -17.85
N ARG A 16 1.58 -9.90 -16.90
CA ARG A 16 0.89 -11.17 -16.55
C ARG A 16 1.06 -11.63 -15.11
N LYS A 17 0.56 -10.86 -14.16
CA LYS A 17 0.60 -11.22 -12.74
C LYS A 17 -0.73 -10.90 -12.08
N PRO A 18 -1.30 -11.81 -11.27
CA PRO A 18 -2.55 -11.48 -10.61
C PRO A 18 -2.29 -10.36 -9.59
N LEU A 19 -2.96 -9.23 -9.78
CA LEU A 19 -2.75 -8.00 -9.02
C LEU A 19 -3.78 -7.86 -7.91
N MET A 20 -3.30 -7.49 -6.73
CA MET A 20 -4.13 -7.09 -5.63
C MET A 20 -3.79 -5.65 -5.26
N VAL A 21 -4.74 -4.74 -5.47
CA VAL A 21 -4.56 -3.32 -5.18
C VAL A 21 -5.11 -3.01 -3.81
N VAL A 22 -4.33 -2.32 -2.99
CA VAL A 22 -4.82 -1.64 -1.79
C VAL A 22 -4.98 -0.16 -2.12
N ILE A 23 -6.21 0.34 -2.06
CA ILE A 23 -6.53 1.71 -2.44
C ILE A 23 -7.37 2.38 -1.37
N GLY A 24 -7.04 3.65 -1.09
CA GLY A 24 -7.80 4.52 -0.21
C GLY A 24 -8.91 5.26 -0.95
N ASN A 25 -9.77 5.94 -0.20
CA ASN A 25 -10.82 6.79 -0.76
C ASN A 25 -10.29 7.91 -1.68
N GLU A 26 -11.22 8.53 -2.42
CA GLU A 26 -10.94 9.57 -3.41
C GLU A 26 -10.55 10.92 -2.78
N SER A 27 -10.85 11.14 -1.49
CA SER A 27 -10.41 12.34 -0.80
C SER A 27 -8.89 12.34 -0.59
N VAL A 28 -8.25 11.16 -0.55
CA VAL A 28 -6.80 10.99 -0.35
C VAL A 28 -6.36 11.77 0.90
N ASP A 29 -7.12 11.58 1.98
CA ASP A 29 -6.77 12.10 3.29
C ASP A 29 -5.58 11.30 3.85
N LEU A 30 -4.88 11.86 4.84
CA LEU A 30 -3.71 11.23 5.43
C LEU A 30 -4.00 9.79 5.91
N ASP A 31 -5.16 9.58 6.55
CA ASP A 31 -5.58 8.27 7.04
C ASP A 31 -5.69 7.25 5.89
N SER A 32 -6.32 7.61 4.78
CA SER A 32 -6.48 6.74 3.60
C SER A 32 -5.13 6.41 2.93
N ALA A 33 -4.25 7.40 2.78
CA ALA A 33 -2.95 7.25 2.13
C ALA A 33 -1.99 6.43 2.99
N VAL A 34 -1.93 6.70 4.29
CA VAL A 34 -1.08 5.96 5.22
C VAL A 34 -1.57 4.53 5.40
N SER A 35 -2.90 4.33 5.50
CA SER A 35 -3.45 3.00 5.71
C SER A 35 -3.28 2.12 4.48
N SER A 36 -3.49 2.64 3.27
CA SER A 36 -3.25 1.89 2.03
C SER A 36 -1.78 1.47 1.88
N LEU A 37 -0.83 2.38 2.09
CA LEU A 37 0.61 2.09 2.06
C LEU A 37 1.02 1.08 3.13
N SER A 38 0.54 1.26 4.36
CA SER A 38 0.93 0.42 5.50
C SER A 38 0.39 -0.99 5.35
N LEU A 39 -0.87 -1.13 4.93
CA LEU A 39 -1.53 -2.41 4.74
C LEU A 39 -0.90 -3.19 3.57
N ALA A 40 -0.65 -2.53 2.43
CA ALA A 40 -0.02 -3.18 1.29
C ALA A 40 1.38 -3.71 1.64
N TYR A 41 2.18 -2.88 2.33
CA TYR A 41 3.51 -3.27 2.81
C TYR A 41 3.44 -4.42 3.82
N HIS A 42 2.50 -4.36 4.76
CA HIS A 42 2.31 -5.42 5.75
C HIS A 42 1.93 -6.75 5.08
N LEU A 43 0.95 -6.74 4.18
CA LEU A 43 0.52 -7.92 3.43
C LEU A 43 1.67 -8.50 2.60
N ASN A 44 2.48 -7.66 1.95
CA ASN A 44 3.68 -8.12 1.25
C ASN A 44 4.67 -8.82 2.22
N LYS A 45 4.92 -8.25 3.40
CA LYS A 45 5.80 -8.85 4.40
C LYS A 45 5.26 -10.15 4.99
N VAL A 46 3.96 -10.23 5.26
CA VAL A 46 3.31 -11.44 5.76
C VAL A 46 3.31 -12.53 4.70
N LYS A 47 3.07 -12.20 3.42
CA LYS A 47 3.23 -13.16 2.31
C LYS A 47 4.64 -13.72 2.25
N CYS A 48 5.67 -12.87 2.31
CA CYS A 48 7.06 -13.35 2.32
C CYS A 48 7.37 -14.26 3.51
N LYS A 49 6.70 -14.09 4.66
CA LYS A 49 6.83 -14.98 5.82
C LYS A 49 5.97 -16.25 5.71
N SER A 50 4.78 -16.17 5.13
CA SER A 50 3.89 -17.31 4.85
C SER A 50 4.49 -18.26 3.82
N LYS A 51 5.14 -17.71 2.80
CA LYS A 51 5.84 -18.48 1.76
C LYS A 51 6.98 -19.34 2.33
N ILE A 52 7.46 -19.00 3.53
CA ILE A 52 8.46 -19.77 4.29
C ILE A 52 7.79 -20.89 5.12
N ILE A 53 6.48 -20.82 5.37
CA ILE A 53 5.79 -21.61 6.40
C ILE A 53 4.70 -22.57 5.85
N SER A 54 4.01 -22.31 4.73
CA SER A 54 3.08 -23.31 4.15
C SER A 54 2.49 -22.95 2.77
N ASN A 55 2.32 -23.97 1.92
CA ASN A 55 1.84 -23.94 0.52
C ASN A 55 0.32 -23.65 0.34
N GLU A 56 -0.38 -23.15 1.36
CA GLU A 56 -1.86 -23.23 1.42
C GLU A 56 -2.58 -21.87 1.43
N ASN A 57 -1.84 -20.76 1.35
CA ASN A 57 -2.45 -19.44 1.45
C ASN A 57 -2.89 -18.87 0.09
N LYS A 58 -4.21 -18.66 -0.07
CA LYS A 58 -4.90 -18.00 -1.22
C LYS A 58 -4.32 -16.63 -1.64
N LEU A 59 -3.44 -16.04 -0.83
CA LEU A 59 -2.77 -14.76 -1.03
C LEU A 59 -1.42 -14.88 -1.77
N GLU A 60 -0.82 -16.07 -1.84
CA GLU A 60 0.57 -16.25 -2.30
C GLU A 60 0.82 -15.94 -3.77
N ASN A 61 -0.24 -15.99 -4.59
CA ASN A 61 -0.10 -15.71 -6.02
C ASN A 61 -0.20 -14.22 -6.37
N PHE A 62 -0.79 -13.38 -5.50
CA PHE A 62 -1.06 -11.99 -5.84
C PHE A 62 0.09 -11.05 -5.47
N PHE A 63 0.43 -10.12 -6.37
CA PHE A 63 1.29 -8.99 -6.03
C PHE A 63 0.46 -7.88 -5.41
N VAL A 64 0.83 -7.45 -4.20
CA VAL A 64 0.09 -6.41 -3.46
C VAL A 64 0.69 -5.05 -3.77
N LEU A 65 -0.11 -4.17 -4.36
CA LEU A 65 0.28 -2.82 -4.80
C LEU A 65 -0.47 -1.77 -3.96
N PRO A 66 0.22 -0.82 -3.32
CA PRO A 66 -0.43 0.34 -2.74
C PRO A 66 -0.71 1.36 -3.84
N ILE A 67 -1.96 1.81 -3.96
CA ILE A 67 -2.37 2.85 -4.90
C ILE A 67 -2.84 4.08 -4.13
N ILE A 68 -2.24 5.22 -4.46
CA ILE A 68 -2.75 6.51 -4.02
C ILE A 68 -3.85 6.93 -4.99
N ASN A 69 -5.07 7.11 -4.49
CA ASN A 69 -6.25 7.40 -5.31
C ASN A 69 -6.36 8.87 -5.76
N ALA A 70 -5.23 9.42 -6.21
CA ALA A 70 -5.10 10.74 -6.82
C ALA A 70 -4.21 10.62 -8.05
N LYS A 71 -4.30 11.58 -8.98
CA LYS A 71 -3.35 11.65 -10.09
C LYS A 71 -1.97 12.06 -9.60
N LYS A 72 -0.92 11.67 -10.32
CA LYS A 72 0.45 12.05 -9.96
C LYS A 72 0.65 13.55 -9.83
N VAL A 73 0.01 14.31 -10.72
CA VAL A 73 0.05 15.78 -10.76
C VAL A 73 -0.69 16.44 -9.59
N GLU A 74 -1.64 15.74 -8.96
CA GLU A 74 -2.43 16.24 -7.83
C GLU A 74 -1.75 15.96 -6.49
N LEU A 75 -0.85 14.98 -6.44
CA LEU A 75 -0.18 14.55 -5.22
C LEU A 75 0.54 15.72 -4.48
N PRO A 76 1.27 16.63 -5.14
CA PRO A 76 1.90 17.77 -4.46
C PRO A 76 0.90 18.73 -3.78
N ILE A 77 -0.34 18.79 -4.27
CA ILE A 77 -1.41 19.64 -3.71
C ILE A 77 -1.96 19.04 -2.41
N LYS A 78 -1.84 17.72 -2.23
CA LYS A 78 -2.16 17.02 -0.97
C LYS A 78 -1.03 17.27 0.04
N THR A 79 -0.96 18.50 0.56
CA THR A 79 0.16 19.02 1.36
C THR A 79 0.45 18.18 2.59
N GLU A 80 -0.58 17.73 3.33
CA GLU A 80 -0.41 16.89 4.53
C GLU A 80 0.15 15.51 4.19
N VAL A 81 -0.42 14.84 3.18
CA VAL A 81 0.04 13.53 2.69
C VAL A 81 1.47 13.62 2.19
N THR A 82 1.76 14.61 1.34
CA THR A 82 3.09 14.86 0.79
C THR A 82 4.10 15.17 1.88
N HIS A 83 3.75 16.03 2.85
CA HIS A 83 4.61 16.32 3.99
C HIS A 83 4.94 15.06 4.78
N TRP A 84 3.94 14.21 5.08
CA TRP A 84 4.15 12.96 5.80
C TRP A 84 5.06 11.99 5.03
N ILE A 85 4.85 11.83 3.72
CA ILE A 85 5.65 10.96 2.85
C ILE A 85 7.12 11.38 2.87
N ILE A 86 7.40 12.67 2.63
CA ILE A 86 8.75 13.23 2.61
C ILE A 86 9.40 13.09 4.00
N LYS A 87 8.67 13.43 5.08
CA LYS A 87 9.15 13.31 6.46
C LYS A 87 9.54 11.87 6.84
N ASN A 88 8.91 10.87 6.23
CA ASN A 88 9.23 9.46 6.42
C ASN A 88 10.26 8.92 5.41
N ASN A 89 10.96 9.79 4.68
CA ASN A 89 11.94 9.46 3.65
C ASN A 89 11.37 8.56 2.54
N ILE A 90 10.10 8.68 2.20
CA ILE A 90 9.51 7.96 1.07
C ILE A 90 9.62 8.86 -0.16
N GLU A 91 10.19 8.35 -1.25
CA GLU A 91 10.30 9.12 -2.49
C GLU A 91 8.93 9.16 -3.19
N LEU A 92 8.42 10.36 -3.46
CA LEU A 92 7.14 10.55 -4.17
C LEU A 92 7.13 9.85 -5.53
N SER A 93 8.28 9.78 -6.21
CA SER A 93 8.46 9.10 -7.49
C SER A 93 8.18 7.59 -7.43
N ASN A 94 8.38 6.95 -6.27
CA ASN A 94 8.15 5.51 -6.11
C ASN A 94 6.68 5.17 -5.84
N LEU A 95 5.87 6.15 -5.44
CA LEU A 95 4.43 5.93 -5.24
C LEU A 95 3.74 5.68 -6.57
N ILE A 96 2.78 4.76 -6.54
CA ILE A 96 1.92 4.46 -7.67
C ILE A 96 0.63 5.26 -7.48
N CYS A 97 0.36 6.16 -8.41
CA CYS A 97 -0.84 6.99 -8.43
C CYS A 97 -1.93 6.36 -9.31
N ARG A 98 -3.15 6.85 -9.18
CA ARG A 98 -4.34 6.28 -9.85
C ARG A 98 -4.22 6.27 -11.38
N ASP A 99 -3.50 7.24 -11.93
CA ASP A 99 -3.23 7.41 -13.36
C ASP A 99 -2.12 6.50 -13.90
N GLU A 100 -1.32 5.88 -13.03
CA GLU A 100 -0.23 4.96 -13.40
C GLU A 100 -0.70 3.49 -13.55
N ILE A 101 -1.98 3.21 -13.27
CA ILE A 101 -2.54 1.86 -13.31
C ILE A 101 -3.94 1.85 -13.97
N ASN A 102 -4.17 0.86 -14.82
CA ASN A 102 -5.51 0.53 -15.29
C ASN A 102 -6.17 -0.40 -14.26
N LEU A 103 -7.29 0.04 -13.66
CA LEU A 103 -7.98 -0.77 -12.64
C LEU A 103 -8.72 -1.97 -13.24
N ASP A 104 -8.99 -1.98 -14.54
CA ASP A 104 -9.66 -3.11 -15.18
C ASP A 104 -8.77 -4.36 -15.24
N ASP A 105 -7.45 -4.16 -15.18
CA ASP A 105 -6.43 -5.22 -15.16
C ASP A 105 -6.15 -5.75 -13.74
N VAL A 106 -6.92 -5.31 -12.75
CA VAL A 106 -6.75 -5.69 -11.33
C VAL A 106 -7.72 -6.80 -10.96
N ASP A 107 -7.19 -7.92 -10.47
CA ASP A 107 -8.00 -9.08 -10.07
C ASP A 107 -8.76 -8.85 -8.77
N LYS A 108 -8.14 -8.18 -7.79
CA LYS A 108 -8.69 -7.99 -6.45
C LYS A 108 -8.41 -6.62 -5.88
N PHE A 109 -9.40 -6.10 -5.18
CA PHE A 109 -9.32 -4.82 -4.48
C PHE A 109 -9.35 -5.00 -2.98
N ILE A 110 -8.55 -4.22 -2.28
CA ILE A 110 -8.64 -3.98 -0.85
C ILE A 110 -8.90 -2.49 -0.67
N LEU A 111 -10.09 -2.16 -0.23
CA LEU A 111 -10.52 -0.79 -0.04
C LEU A 111 -10.30 -0.40 1.40
N VAL A 112 -9.61 0.72 1.62
CA VAL A 112 -9.36 1.25 2.95
C VAL A 112 -10.03 2.60 3.09
N ASP A 113 -10.71 2.83 4.22
CA ASP A 113 -11.35 4.13 4.52
C ASP A 113 -12.44 4.54 3.49
N HIS A 114 -13.02 3.55 2.81
CA HIS A 114 -14.12 3.73 1.86
C HIS A 114 -15.47 3.55 2.55
N HIS A 115 -16.30 4.59 2.49
CA HIS A 115 -17.64 4.60 3.08
C HIS A 115 -18.69 3.97 2.14
N VAL A 116 -18.46 4.04 0.82
CA VAL A 116 -19.26 3.40 -0.25
C VAL A 116 -18.29 3.05 -1.38
N SER A 117 -18.48 1.90 -2.05
CA SER A 117 -17.65 1.52 -3.19
C SER A 117 -18.43 0.81 -4.29
N VAL A 118 -18.13 1.21 -5.53
CA VAL A 118 -18.55 0.57 -6.78
C VAL A 118 -17.87 -0.79 -7.04
N PHE A 119 -16.84 -1.16 -6.27
CA PHE A 119 -16.07 -2.40 -6.46
C PHE A 119 -16.56 -3.58 -5.60
N ARG A 120 -17.81 -3.52 -5.11
CA ARG A 120 -18.37 -4.42 -4.09
C ARG A 120 -18.23 -5.91 -4.41
N ASP A 121 -18.27 -6.27 -5.69
CA ASP A 121 -18.25 -7.67 -6.13
C ASP A 121 -16.84 -8.28 -6.21
N LYS A 122 -15.77 -7.47 -6.13
CA LYS A 122 -14.36 -7.92 -6.21
C LYS A 122 -13.48 -7.41 -5.06
N CYS A 123 -14.06 -6.85 -4.00
CA CYS A 123 -13.30 -6.15 -2.96
C CYS A 123 -13.42 -6.74 -1.55
N TRP A 124 -12.32 -6.68 -0.81
CA TRP A 124 -12.32 -6.74 0.65
C TRP A 124 -12.38 -5.29 1.15
N ILE A 125 -13.39 -4.95 1.95
CA ILE A 125 -13.51 -3.62 2.55
C ILE A 125 -12.91 -3.69 3.94
N ILE A 126 -11.89 -2.86 4.19
CA ILE A 126 -11.30 -2.65 5.50
C ILE A 126 -11.65 -1.22 5.92
N ASP A 127 -12.72 -1.12 6.71
CA ASP A 127 -13.13 0.11 7.38
C ASP A 127 -12.46 0.22 8.77
N HIS A 128 -12.71 1.32 9.49
CA HIS A 128 -12.10 1.81 10.74
C HIS A 128 -11.70 0.81 11.85
N LEU A 129 -12.05 -0.47 11.77
CA LEU A 129 -11.75 -1.53 12.73
C LEU A 129 -10.31 -2.08 12.66
N ILE A 130 -9.51 -1.75 11.64
CA ILE A 130 -8.09 -2.20 11.50
C ILE A 130 -7.08 -1.06 11.76
N LYS A 131 -7.48 0.03 12.43
CA LYS A 131 -6.52 1.07 12.88
C LYS A 131 -5.38 0.48 13.74
N ILE A 132 -5.63 -0.60 14.47
CA ILE A 132 -4.65 -1.25 15.36
C ILE A 132 -3.49 -1.90 14.58
N GLN A 133 -3.73 -2.59 13.46
CA GLN A 133 -2.64 -3.25 12.72
C GLN A 133 -1.85 -2.28 11.85
N ALA A 134 -2.50 -1.25 11.28
CA ALA A 134 -1.81 -0.18 10.59
C ALA A 134 -0.92 0.62 11.56
N TRP A 135 -1.40 0.91 12.77
CA TRP A 135 -0.59 1.54 13.82
C TRP A 135 0.58 0.65 14.25
N GLN A 136 0.37 -0.66 14.43
CA GLN A 136 1.48 -1.60 14.68
C GLN A 136 2.50 -1.63 13.53
N ALA A 137 2.07 -1.53 12.27
CA ALA A 137 2.97 -1.44 11.12
C ALA A 137 3.75 -0.12 11.08
N ILE A 138 3.12 1.01 11.43
CA ILE A 138 3.77 2.32 11.56
C ILE A 138 4.77 2.33 12.74
N VAL A 139 4.40 1.75 13.88
CA VAL A 139 5.29 1.57 15.04
C VAL A 139 6.47 0.67 14.66
N PHE A 140 6.24 -0.42 13.92
CA PHE A 140 7.29 -1.30 13.41
C PHE A 140 8.22 -0.61 12.40
N LEU A 141 7.67 0.27 11.56
CA LEU A 141 8.47 1.11 10.65
C LEU A 141 9.32 2.14 11.42
N LYS A 142 8.83 2.64 12.55
CA LYS A 142 9.60 3.52 13.46
C LYS A 142 10.67 2.75 14.24
N SER A 143 10.39 1.54 14.73
CA SER A 143 11.32 0.77 15.56
C SER A 143 12.56 0.32 14.77
N LYS A 144 12.42 -0.05 13.50
CA LYS A 144 13.56 -0.37 12.63
C LYS A 144 14.50 0.82 12.32
N LYS A 145 14.10 2.05 12.63
CA LYS A 145 14.96 3.24 12.52
C LYS A 145 15.85 3.42 13.76
N LEU A 146 15.48 2.84 14.92
CA LEU A 146 16.29 2.87 16.14
C LEU A 146 17.40 1.80 16.14
N ASP A 147 17.19 0.66 15.49
CA ASP A 147 18.20 -0.43 15.46
C ASP A 147 19.45 -0.11 14.62
N LEU A 148 19.43 0.96 13.81
CA LEU A 148 20.56 1.38 12.97
C LEU A 148 21.44 2.49 13.61
N VAL A 149 21.16 2.90 14.85
CA VAL A 149 21.90 3.99 15.54
C VAL A 149 22.80 3.47 16.67
N HIS A 150 22.78 2.16 16.98
CA HIS A 150 23.55 1.59 18.10
C HIS A 150 24.68 0.61 17.70
N HIS A 151 25.22 0.70 16.50
CA HIS A 151 26.46 0.01 16.14
C HIS A 151 27.44 0.99 15.49
N TRP A 152 28.07 1.81 16.34
CA TRP A 152 29.37 2.44 16.12
C TRP A 152 30.17 2.32 17.41
#